data_AF-A0A1E4FYK7-F1
#
_entry.id   AF-A0A1E4FYK7-F1
#
_cell.length_a   1.000
_cell.length_b   1.000
_cell.length_c   1.000
_cell.angle_alpha   90.00
_cell.angle_beta   90.00
_cell.angle_gamma   90.00
#
_symmetry.space_group_name_H-M   'P 1'
#
loop_
_entity.id
_entity.type
_entity.pdbx_description
1 polymer ?
#
loop_
_entity_poly.entity_id
_entity_poly.type
_entity_poly.pdbx_seq_one_letter_code
_entity_poly.pdbx_strand_id
1 'polypeptide(L)'
;MSDATAKPAAPLDEVMLAMDVVDTLRHRQDLVTRELDGAAREKQLIERLRNIYHQQGIEVPDHILREGVSALAESRFTYEPPAPGFGTTLARLYVSRRKWGRPVLAALAALAILGVGYFGVWQPYQRGQVEQARVELAETLPAQMDALYQTIYEETKVQQAVVLADGLLARGKALAAENDRAGAEDAIERLTALRDQLRQQYSLRVVNREGVQSGFWTFPEVNTDATNYYIVVEALDPDGHALSLPILNEESGETETVSMWGVRVPETVYSAVAADKQDDGIIQGNLVGRKSDGFLDVEYLMPVMGGAVTRW
;
A
#
# COMPACT_ATOMS: atom_id res chain seq x y z
N MET A 1 -35.49 65.74 91.94
CA MET A 1 -36.74 66.50 92.13
C MET A 1 -37.41 66.50 90.77
N SER A 2 -38.42 65.66 90.60
CA SER A 2 -39.85 66.04 90.64
C SER A 2 -40.25 66.62 89.28
N ASP A 3 -41.35 66.31 88.63
CA ASP A 3 -42.35 65.24 88.63
C ASP A 3 -43.31 65.64 87.47
N ALA A 4 -44.17 64.72 87.06
CA ALA A 4 -45.49 65.02 86.50
C ALA A 4 -45.64 65.53 85.03
N THR A 5 -45.93 64.56 84.17
CA THR A 5 -47.18 64.40 83.38
C THR A 5 -47.83 65.60 82.67
N ALA A 6 -48.07 65.43 81.35
CA ALA A 6 -49.42 65.49 80.75
C ALA A 6 -49.42 65.00 79.28
N LYS A 7 -50.13 63.89 79.00
CA LYS A 7 -50.85 63.64 77.72
C LYS A 7 -52.32 64.10 77.97
N PRO A 8 -53.25 64.28 76.99
CA PRO A 8 -53.21 63.94 75.56
C PRO A 8 -53.96 64.90 74.58
N ALA A 9 -53.79 64.69 73.26
CA ALA A 9 -54.76 65.01 72.19
C ALA A 9 -54.35 64.19 70.95
N ALA A 10 -55.02 63.09 70.57
CA ALA A 10 -56.33 62.97 69.89
C ALA A 10 -56.11 62.51 68.42
N PRO A 11 -57.04 61.75 67.83
CA PRO A 11 -56.76 60.50 67.10
C PRO A 11 -57.08 60.60 65.59
N LEU A 12 -56.40 61.49 64.88
CA LEU A 12 -56.66 61.71 63.45
C LEU A 12 -55.76 60.87 62.53
N ASP A 13 -54.47 60.73 62.85
CA ASP A 13 -53.51 60.05 61.96
C ASP A 13 -53.75 58.54 61.82
N GLU A 14 -54.18 57.89 62.89
CA GLU A 14 -54.44 56.44 62.90
C GLU A 14 -55.75 56.09 62.16
N VAL A 15 -56.72 57.02 62.15
CA VAL A 15 -57.97 56.91 61.36
C VAL A 15 -57.71 57.22 59.88
N MET A 16 -56.85 58.19 59.57
CA MET A 16 -56.47 58.53 58.20
C MET A 16 -55.65 57.42 57.53
N LEU A 17 -54.72 56.79 58.28
CA LEU A 17 -53.94 55.65 57.81
C LEU A 17 -54.81 54.39 57.64
N ALA A 18 -55.74 54.13 58.56
CA ALA A 18 -56.70 53.04 58.41
C ALA A 18 -57.62 53.25 57.19
N MET A 19 -58.01 54.49 56.88
CA MET A 19 -58.78 54.80 55.67
C MET A 19 -57.97 54.59 54.38
N ASP A 20 -56.70 55.00 54.33
CA ASP A 20 -55.83 54.80 53.16
C ASP A 20 -55.49 53.32 52.93
N VAL A 21 -55.31 52.54 54.00
CA VAL A 21 -55.13 51.09 53.93
C VAL A 21 -56.41 50.38 53.49
N VAL A 22 -57.59 50.85 53.93
CA VAL A 22 -58.88 50.33 53.48
C VAL A 22 -59.17 50.74 52.04
N ASP A 23 -58.82 51.94 51.60
CA ASP A 23 -58.98 52.36 50.19
C ASP A 23 -58.01 51.63 49.27
N THR A 24 -56.77 51.40 49.69
CA THR A 24 -55.83 50.58 48.91
C THR A 24 -56.21 49.10 48.88
N LEU A 25 -56.80 48.54 49.95
CA LEU A 25 -57.34 47.18 49.93
C LEU A 25 -58.64 47.08 49.13
N ARG A 26 -59.54 48.05 49.21
CA ARG A 26 -60.76 48.12 48.39
C ARG A 26 -60.43 48.31 46.92
N HIS A 27 -59.45 49.16 46.60
CA HIS A 27 -58.98 49.36 45.23
C HIS A 27 -58.22 48.13 44.69
N ARG A 28 -57.47 47.40 45.54
CA ARG A 28 -56.84 46.13 45.17
C ARG A 28 -57.84 44.99 45.04
N GLN A 29 -58.88 44.91 45.88
CA GLN A 29 -59.96 43.92 45.72
C GLN A 29 -60.72 44.20 44.42
N ASP A 30 -61.09 45.45 44.16
CA ASP A 30 -61.77 45.84 42.91
C ASP A 30 -60.90 45.58 41.68
N LEU A 31 -59.57 45.79 41.75
CA LEU A 31 -58.64 45.45 40.67
C LEU A 31 -58.43 43.93 40.50
N VAL A 32 -58.37 43.18 41.60
CA VAL A 32 -58.19 41.71 41.58
C VAL A 32 -59.46 41.02 41.10
N THR A 33 -60.65 41.47 41.50
CA THR A 33 -61.93 40.97 40.98
C THR A 33 -62.12 41.39 39.51
N ARG A 34 -61.66 42.59 39.12
CA ARG A 34 -61.67 43.07 37.72
C ARG A 34 -60.67 42.31 36.82
N GLU A 35 -59.61 41.73 37.38
CA GLU A 35 -58.65 40.90 36.63
C GLU A 35 -58.96 39.39 36.64
N LEU A 36 -59.68 38.86 37.65
CA LEU A 36 -59.92 37.42 37.82
C LEU A 36 -61.23 36.87 37.24
N ASP A 37 -62.27 37.69 37.00
CA ASP A 37 -63.53 37.21 36.40
C ASP A 37 -63.60 37.49 34.89
N GLY A 38 -62.98 36.63 34.10
CA GLY A 38 -63.03 36.69 32.62
C GLY A 38 -64.46 36.78 32.07
N ALA A 39 -65.39 36.04 32.68
CA ALA A 39 -66.81 36.02 32.29
C ALA A 39 -67.56 37.33 32.61
N ALA A 40 -67.15 38.07 33.64
CA ALA A 40 -67.75 39.37 33.96
C ALA A 40 -67.25 40.47 33.01
N ARG A 41 -65.96 40.42 32.63
CA ARG A 41 -65.35 41.34 31.67
C ARG A 41 -65.96 41.20 30.28
N GLU A 42 -66.17 39.96 29.83
CA GLU A 42 -66.81 39.66 28.54
C GLU A 42 -68.22 40.26 28.46
N LYS A 43 -69.04 40.05 29.50
CA LYS A 43 -70.41 40.60 29.57
C LYS A 43 -70.44 42.12 29.54
N GLN A 44 -69.60 42.79 30.34
CA GLN A 44 -69.51 44.26 30.34
C GLN A 44 -69.05 44.81 28.98
N LEU A 45 -68.16 44.10 28.28
CA LEU A 45 -67.69 44.49 26.96
C LEU A 45 -68.79 44.37 25.90
N ILE A 46 -69.55 43.26 25.92
CA ILE A 46 -70.71 43.04 25.04
C ILE A 46 -71.75 44.13 25.25
N GLU A 47 -72.05 44.48 26.51
CA GLU A 47 -73.07 45.48 26.84
C GLU A 47 -72.65 46.89 26.42
N ARG A 48 -71.36 47.23 26.58
CA ARG A 48 -70.80 48.49 26.09
C ARG A 48 -70.82 48.56 24.55
N LEU A 49 -70.47 47.46 23.86
CA LEU A 49 -70.55 47.37 22.40
C LEU A 49 -71.99 47.51 21.91
N ARG A 50 -72.94 46.85 22.57
CA ARG A 50 -74.37 46.95 22.26
C ARG A 50 -74.87 48.39 22.32
N ASN A 51 -74.53 49.11 23.39
CA ASN A 51 -74.95 50.51 23.55
C ASN A 51 -74.37 51.43 22.47
N ILE A 52 -73.13 51.20 22.04
CA ILE A 52 -72.49 52.01 20.98
C ILE A 52 -73.20 51.79 19.64
N TYR A 53 -73.45 50.53 19.24
CA TYR A 53 -74.13 50.25 17.97
C TYR A 53 -75.59 50.70 17.98
N HIS A 54 -76.27 50.58 19.12
CA HIS A 54 -77.63 51.07 19.30
C HIS A 54 -77.72 52.60 19.18
N GLN A 55 -76.73 53.34 19.69
CA GLN A 55 -76.67 54.80 19.51
C GLN A 55 -76.43 55.22 18.05
N GLN A 56 -75.83 54.34 17.25
CA GLN A 56 -75.61 54.53 15.81
C GLN A 56 -76.78 54.06 14.95
N GLY A 57 -77.90 53.64 15.58
CA GLY A 57 -79.11 53.19 14.88
C GLY A 57 -78.98 51.81 14.24
N ILE A 58 -78.00 51.00 14.65
CA ILE A 58 -77.75 49.66 14.11
C ILE A 58 -78.04 48.63 15.21
N GLU A 59 -79.06 47.79 15.00
CA GLU A 59 -79.34 46.67 15.91
C GLU A 59 -78.46 45.47 15.55
N VAL A 60 -77.52 45.14 16.44
CA VAL A 60 -76.63 43.98 16.28
C VAL A 60 -77.13 42.85 17.18
N PRO A 61 -77.46 41.67 16.64
CA PRO A 61 -77.83 40.51 17.44
C PRO A 61 -76.75 40.08 18.43
N ASP A 62 -77.16 39.67 19.63
CA ASP A 62 -76.26 39.30 20.73
C ASP A 62 -75.24 38.18 20.41
N HIS A 63 -75.56 37.29 19.47
CA HIS A 63 -74.64 36.22 19.09
C HIS A 63 -73.42 36.75 18.32
N ILE A 64 -73.61 37.79 17.48
CA ILE A 64 -72.52 38.44 16.73
C ILE A 64 -71.58 39.18 17.69
N LEU A 65 -72.12 39.82 18.72
CA LEU A 65 -71.31 40.51 19.74
C LEU A 65 -70.46 39.52 20.55
N ARG A 66 -71.01 38.36 20.90
CA ARG A 66 -70.25 37.29 21.58
C ARG A 66 -69.16 36.71 20.68
N GLU A 67 -69.48 36.41 19.43
CA GLU A 67 -68.55 35.83 18.46
C GLU A 67 -67.37 36.79 18.15
N GLY A 68 -67.64 38.09 18.05
CA GLY A 68 -66.60 39.10 17.89
C GLY A 68 -65.66 39.23 19.10
N VAL A 69 -66.20 39.13 20.32
CA VAL A 69 -65.39 39.19 21.54
C VAL A 69 -64.59 37.91 21.76
N SER A 70 -65.14 36.73 21.44
CA SER A 70 -64.41 35.47 21.50
C SER A 70 -63.27 35.42 20.48
N ALA A 71 -63.48 35.91 19.26
CA ALA A 71 -62.43 36.02 18.24
C ALA A 71 -61.29 36.96 18.68
N LEU A 72 -61.63 38.06 19.37
CA LEU A 72 -60.65 38.97 19.95
C LEU A 72 -59.85 38.32 21.09
N ALA A 73 -60.48 37.45 21.88
CA ALA A 73 -59.82 36.68 22.93
C ALA A 73 -58.86 35.63 22.35
N GLU A 74 -59.28 34.88 21.32
CA GLU A 74 -58.47 33.84 20.68
C GLU A 74 -57.25 34.41 19.94
N SER A 75 -57.41 35.52 19.22
CA SER A 75 -56.32 36.19 18.51
C SER A 75 -55.25 36.77 19.44
N ARG A 76 -55.62 37.15 20.67
CA ARG A 76 -54.68 37.72 21.66
C ARG A 76 -53.67 36.72 22.22
N PHE A 77 -53.91 35.42 22.06
CA PHE A 77 -53.02 34.35 22.50
C PHE A 77 -52.28 33.66 21.34
N THR A 78 -52.42 34.17 20.11
CA THR A 78 -51.76 33.59 18.95
C THR A 78 -50.41 34.30 18.72
N TYR A 79 -49.32 33.53 18.80
CA TYR A 79 -47.99 34.03 18.47
C TYR A 79 -47.81 34.09 16.95
N GLU A 80 -47.57 35.29 16.41
CA GLU A 80 -47.13 35.45 15.02
C GLU A 80 -45.60 35.35 14.95
N PRO A 81 -45.03 34.30 14.33
CA PRO A 81 -43.59 34.19 14.19
C PRO A 81 -43.04 35.27 13.25
N PRO A 82 -41.81 35.76 13.47
CA PRO A 82 -41.18 36.72 12.57
C PRO A 82 -40.99 36.11 11.16
N ALA A 83 -41.14 36.95 10.14
CA ALA A 83 -41.05 36.53 8.75
C ALA A 83 -39.72 35.82 8.41
N PRO A 84 -39.73 34.81 7.53
CA PRO A 84 -38.52 34.12 7.11
C PRO A 84 -37.62 35.09 6.32
N GLY A 85 -36.41 35.29 6.82
CA GLY A 85 -35.38 36.13 6.22
C GLY A 85 -33.99 35.58 6.52
N PHE A 86 -32.96 36.17 5.92
CA PHE A 86 -31.59 35.69 6.06
C PHE A 86 -31.09 35.76 7.52
N GLY A 87 -31.45 36.83 8.25
CA GLY A 87 -31.13 36.95 9.68
C GLY A 87 -31.87 35.94 10.55
N THR A 88 -33.17 35.70 10.32
CA THR A 88 -33.97 34.74 11.10
C THR A 88 -33.58 33.29 10.83
N THR A 89 -33.13 32.96 9.62
CA THR A 89 -32.60 31.61 9.28
C THR A 89 -31.22 31.37 9.92
N LEU A 90 -30.29 32.32 9.84
CA LEU A 90 -29.00 32.21 10.55
C LEU A 90 -29.18 32.17 12.07
N ALA A 91 -30.11 32.95 12.63
CA ALA A 91 -30.42 32.90 14.06
C ALA A 91 -31.00 31.54 14.46
N ARG A 92 -31.93 30.96 13.69
CA ARG A 92 -32.46 29.61 13.93
C ARG A 92 -31.37 28.54 13.81
N LEU A 93 -30.46 28.68 12.83
CA LEU A 93 -29.31 27.79 12.69
C LEU A 93 -28.39 27.90 13.92
N TYR A 94 -28.09 29.10 14.38
CA TYR A 94 -27.25 29.31 15.57
C TYR A 94 -27.91 28.83 16.88
N VAL A 95 -29.21 29.04 17.07
CA VAL A 95 -29.93 28.57 18.27
C VAL A 95 -30.02 27.04 18.29
N SER A 96 -30.23 26.41 17.13
CA SER A 96 -30.24 24.95 17.01
C SER A 96 -28.84 24.30 16.98
N ARG A 97 -27.75 25.08 17.12
CA ARG A 97 -26.35 24.60 17.06
C ARG A 97 -26.03 23.41 17.95
N ARG A 98 -26.72 23.27 19.09
CA ARG A 98 -26.49 22.13 20.00
C ARG A 98 -27.03 20.80 19.42
N LYS A 99 -28.05 20.87 18.56
CA LYS A 99 -28.65 19.70 17.88
C LYS A 99 -27.86 19.27 16.66
N TRP A 100 -27.37 20.21 15.83
CA TRP A 100 -26.67 19.87 14.58
C TRP A 100 -25.14 20.04 14.64
N GLY A 101 -24.60 20.80 15.58
CA GLY A 101 -23.17 21.08 15.66
C GLY A 101 -22.33 19.85 16.04
N ARG A 102 -22.85 18.97 16.91
CA ARG A 102 -22.14 17.72 17.28
C ARG A 102 -21.96 16.76 16.08
N PRO A 103 -23.01 16.41 15.30
CA PRO A 103 -22.83 15.56 14.13
C PRO A 103 -22.02 16.24 13.02
N VAL A 104 -22.15 17.56 12.83
CA VAL A 104 -21.31 18.27 11.84
C VAL A 104 -19.84 18.29 12.22
N LEU A 105 -19.52 18.53 13.50
CA LEU A 105 -18.14 18.49 13.97
C LEU A 105 -17.56 17.07 13.85
N ALA A 106 -18.34 16.04 14.19
CA ALA A 106 -17.92 14.65 13.98
C ALA A 106 -17.69 14.32 12.50
N ALA A 107 -18.56 14.79 11.59
CA ALA A 107 -18.40 14.61 10.16
C ALA A 107 -17.15 15.34 9.63
N LEU A 108 -16.90 16.57 10.07
CA LEU A 108 -15.69 17.31 9.71
C LEU A 108 -14.42 16.65 10.26
N ALA A 109 -14.45 16.13 11.49
CA ALA A 109 -13.35 15.39 12.07
C ALA A 109 -13.07 14.08 11.29
N ALA A 110 -14.12 13.36 10.90
CA ALA A 110 -14.00 12.15 10.07
C ALA A 110 -13.40 12.47 8.69
N LEU A 111 -13.86 13.55 8.04
CA LEU A 111 -13.29 14.03 6.77
C LEU A 111 -11.83 14.46 6.92
N ALA A 112 -11.47 15.13 8.01
CA ALA A 112 -10.09 15.51 8.29
C ALA A 112 -9.20 14.27 8.50
N ILE A 113 -9.66 13.26 9.23
CA ILE A 113 -8.93 12.00 9.44
C ILE A 113 -8.75 11.26 8.10
N LEU A 114 -9.80 11.17 7.28
CA LEU A 114 -9.73 10.55 5.95
C LEU A 114 -8.78 11.32 5.03
N GLY A 115 -8.83 12.66 5.05
CA GLY A 115 -7.91 13.51 4.31
C GLY A 115 -6.46 13.29 4.74
N VAL A 116 -6.17 13.28 6.04
CA VAL A 116 -4.83 13.02 6.57
C VAL A 116 -4.36 11.61 6.22
N GLY A 117 -5.21 10.59 6.33
CA GLY A 117 -4.86 9.22 5.93
C GLY A 117 -4.56 9.10 4.44
N TYR A 118 -5.39 9.72 3.59
CA TYR A 118 -5.22 9.67 2.14
C TYR A 118 -4.00 10.46 1.66
N PHE A 119 -3.89 11.74 2.03
CA PHE A 119 -2.80 12.63 1.60
C PHE A 119 -1.48 12.39 2.34
N GLY A 120 -1.54 11.98 3.61
CA GLY A 120 -0.37 11.81 4.47
C GLY A 120 0.20 10.39 4.52
N VAL A 121 -0.61 9.36 4.23
CA VAL A 121 -0.15 7.95 4.25
C VAL A 121 -0.27 7.31 2.87
N TRP A 122 -1.46 7.30 2.28
CA TRP A 122 -1.71 6.53 1.06
C TRP A 122 -1.01 7.10 -0.19
N GLN A 123 -1.15 8.41 -0.42
CA GLN A 123 -0.53 9.11 -1.54
C GLN A 123 1.02 9.07 -1.50
N PRO A 124 1.72 9.35 -0.39
CA PRO A 124 3.18 9.25 -0.34
C PRO A 124 3.65 7.79 -0.40
N TYR A 125 2.90 6.83 0.15
CA TYR A 125 3.23 5.41 0.06
C TYR A 125 3.20 4.92 -1.40
N GLN A 126 2.17 5.30 -2.16
CA GLN A 126 2.07 4.93 -3.58
C GLN A 126 3.12 5.64 -4.44
N ARG A 127 3.43 6.92 -4.15
CA ARG A 127 4.54 7.63 -4.81
C ARG A 127 5.90 7.00 -4.47
N GLY A 128 6.12 6.63 -3.22
CA GLY A 128 7.35 5.98 -2.78
C GLY A 128 7.62 4.68 -3.53
N GLN A 129 6.60 3.84 -3.75
CA GLN A 129 6.77 2.60 -4.52
C GLN A 129 7.11 2.85 -5.99
N VAL A 130 6.48 3.84 -6.63
CA VAL A 130 6.75 4.18 -8.04
C VAL A 130 8.15 4.77 -8.21
N GLU A 131 8.57 5.66 -7.30
CA GLU A 131 9.92 6.21 -7.33
C GLU A 131 10.97 5.15 -7.00
N GLN A 132 10.72 4.23 -6.06
CA GLN A 132 11.62 3.11 -5.78
C GLN A 132 11.79 2.18 -6.99
N ALA A 133 10.69 1.82 -7.65
CA ALA A 133 10.76 1.00 -8.87
C ALA A 133 11.54 1.71 -10.00
N ARG A 134 11.39 3.04 -10.11
CA ARG A 134 12.15 3.84 -11.09
C ARG A 134 13.63 3.90 -10.76
N VAL A 135 13.99 4.18 -9.50
CA VAL A 135 15.39 4.21 -9.05
C VAL A 135 16.02 2.82 -9.19
N GLU A 136 15.26 1.76 -8.90
CA GLU A 136 15.74 0.39 -9.05
C GLU A 136 16.16 0.10 -10.50
N LEU A 137 15.27 0.38 -11.45
CA LEU A 137 15.49 0.15 -12.89
C LEU A 137 16.50 1.11 -13.51
N ALA A 138 16.47 2.39 -13.12
CA ALA A 138 17.30 3.43 -13.74
C ALA A 138 18.73 3.47 -13.17
N GLU A 139 18.90 3.15 -11.88
CA GLU A 139 20.19 3.31 -11.19
C GLU A 139 20.72 1.97 -10.68
N THR A 140 19.91 1.22 -9.91
CA THR A 140 20.46 0.08 -9.16
C THR A 140 20.81 -1.13 -10.04
N LEU A 141 19.94 -1.51 -10.99
CA LEU A 141 20.22 -2.64 -11.89
C LEU A 141 21.37 -2.32 -12.85
N PRO A 142 21.40 -1.16 -13.54
CA PRO A 142 22.53 -0.79 -14.38
C PRO A 142 23.85 -0.74 -13.62
N ALA A 143 23.86 -0.19 -12.39
CA ALA A 143 25.07 -0.16 -11.56
C ALA A 143 25.56 -1.56 -11.17
N GLN A 144 24.66 -2.49 -10.87
CA GLN A 144 25.01 -3.89 -10.60
C GLN A 144 25.61 -4.57 -11.84
N MET A 145 25.01 -4.35 -13.02
CA MET A 145 25.55 -4.87 -14.27
C MET A 145 26.94 -4.29 -14.57
N ASP A 146 27.14 -2.99 -14.34
CA ASP A 146 28.44 -2.33 -14.51
C ASP A 146 29.49 -2.94 -13.58
N ALA A 147 29.15 -3.16 -12.31
CA ALA A 147 30.06 -3.80 -11.35
C ALA A 147 30.43 -5.24 -11.76
N LEU A 148 29.46 -6.03 -12.24
CA LEU A 148 29.70 -7.38 -12.75
C LEU A 148 30.58 -7.35 -14.00
N TYR A 149 30.30 -6.45 -14.94
CA TYR A 149 31.10 -6.27 -16.14
C TYR A 149 32.55 -5.91 -15.81
N GLN A 150 32.78 -4.96 -14.89
CA GLN A 150 34.14 -4.60 -14.47
C GLN A 150 34.88 -5.80 -13.87
N THR A 151 34.20 -6.57 -13.01
CA THR A 151 34.79 -7.79 -12.42
C THR A 151 35.19 -8.79 -13.51
N ILE A 152 34.31 -9.04 -14.49
CA ILE A 152 34.59 -9.93 -15.62
C ILE A 152 35.77 -9.42 -16.44
N TYR A 153 35.80 -8.12 -16.72
CA TYR A 153 36.84 -7.47 -17.53
C TYR A 153 38.23 -7.57 -16.86
N GLU A 154 38.30 -7.42 -15.54
CA GLU A 154 39.54 -7.54 -14.77
C GLU A 154 40.03 -8.99 -14.65
N GLU A 155 39.11 -9.94 -14.49
CA GLU A 155 39.44 -11.35 -14.26
C GLU A 155 39.75 -12.12 -15.55
N THR A 156 39.08 -11.78 -16.65
CA THR A 156 39.19 -12.55 -17.89
C THR A 156 40.56 -12.47 -18.55
N LYS A 157 40.97 -13.57 -19.17
CA LYS A 157 42.17 -13.68 -20.00
C LYS A 157 41.84 -13.84 -21.49
N VAL A 158 40.55 -13.87 -21.85
CA VAL A 158 40.09 -14.13 -23.22
C VAL A 158 39.16 -13.04 -23.74
N GLN A 159 39.40 -12.58 -24.96
CA GLN A 159 38.60 -11.52 -25.59
C GLN A 159 37.13 -11.92 -25.77
N GLN A 160 36.85 -13.20 -25.97
CA GLN A 160 35.48 -13.72 -26.14
C GLN A 160 34.60 -13.41 -24.92
N ALA A 161 35.13 -13.54 -23.69
CA ALA A 161 34.36 -13.25 -22.49
C ALA A 161 33.99 -11.76 -22.39
N VAL A 162 34.90 -10.87 -22.78
CA VAL A 162 34.63 -9.42 -22.83
C VAL A 162 33.49 -9.11 -23.81
N VAL A 163 33.53 -9.71 -25.01
CA VAL A 163 32.48 -9.50 -26.04
C VAL A 163 31.13 -10.01 -25.55
N LEU A 164 31.10 -11.19 -24.90
CA LEU A 164 29.87 -11.73 -24.33
C LEU A 164 29.33 -10.83 -23.20
N ALA A 165 30.19 -10.39 -22.29
CA ALA A 165 29.81 -9.53 -21.17
C ALA A 165 29.30 -8.16 -21.64
N ASP A 166 29.95 -7.55 -22.65
CA ASP A 166 29.52 -6.29 -23.24
C ASP A 166 28.13 -6.41 -23.89
N GLY A 167 27.90 -7.48 -24.65
CA GLY A 167 26.59 -7.77 -25.23
C GLY A 167 25.49 -7.96 -24.18
N LEU A 168 25.78 -8.65 -23.08
CA LEU A 168 24.85 -8.82 -21.96
C LEU A 168 24.57 -7.49 -21.24
N LEU A 169 25.60 -6.68 -21.01
CA LEU A 169 25.48 -5.36 -20.39
C LEU A 169 24.61 -4.42 -21.23
N ALA A 170 24.90 -4.31 -22.53
CA ALA A 170 24.15 -3.44 -23.44
C ALA A 170 22.68 -3.86 -23.51
N ARG A 171 22.41 -5.16 -23.62
CA ARG A 171 21.05 -5.70 -23.64
C ARG A 171 20.33 -5.49 -22.32
N GLY A 172 20.97 -5.75 -21.18
CA GLY A 172 20.40 -5.57 -19.85
C GLY A 172 20.02 -4.11 -19.58
N LYS A 173 20.89 -3.16 -19.96
CA LYS A 173 20.61 -1.72 -19.83
C LYS A 173 19.46 -1.26 -20.73
N ALA A 174 19.36 -1.79 -21.95
CA ALA A 174 18.23 -1.50 -22.84
C ALA A 174 16.90 -2.00 -22.25
N LEU A 175 16.87 -3.23 -21.73
CA LEU A 175 15.69 -3.81 -21.09
C LEU A 175 15.27 -3.02 -19.83
N ALA A 176 16.24 -2.60 -19.02
CA ALA A 176 15.98 -1.74 -17.87
C ALA A 176 15.36 -0.38 -18.28
N ALA A 177 15.84 0.23 -19.37
CA ALA A 177 15.29 1.47 -19.91
C ALA A 177 13.87 1.32 -20.48
N GLU A 178 13.52 0.12 -20.97
CA GLU A 178 12.18 -0.24 -21.44
C GLU A 178 11.20 -0.58 -20.30
N ASN A 179 11.64 -0.50 -19.04
CA ASN A 179 10.94 -0.96 -17.83
C ASN A 179 10.71 -2.49 -17.79
N ASP A 180 11.48 -3.27 -18.54
CA ASP A 180 11.50 -4.72 -18.43
C ASP A 180 12.46 -5.15 -17.31
N ARG A 181 11.90 -5.22 -16.09
CA ARG A 181 12.62 -5.67 -14.90
C ARG A 181 13.13 -7.10 -15.05
N ALA A 182 12.30 -8.01 -15.53
CA ALA A 182 12.64 -9.43 -15.60
C ALA A 182 13.77 -9.67 -16.60
N GLY A 183 13.74 -8.97 -17.74
CA GLY A 183 14.82 -9.01 -18.72
C GLY A 183 16.14 -8.42 -18.18
N ALA A 184 16.08 -7.35 -17.39
CA ALA A 184 17.27 -6.79 -16.72
C ALA A 184 17.83 -7.74 -15.66
N GLU A 185 16.98 -8.40 -14.87
CA GLU A 185 17.39 -9.40 -13.87
C GLU A 185 18.03 -10.64 -14.54
N ASP A 186 17.47 -11.15 -15.65
CA ASP A 186 18.08 -12.24 -16.45
C ASP A 186 19.47 -11.85 -16.99
N ALA A 187 19.65 -10.59 -17.42
CA ALA A 187 20.98 -10.12 -17.84
C ALA A 187 22.00 -10.13 -16.69
N ILE A 188 21.60 -9.76 -15.47
CA ILE A 188 22.44 -9.86 -14.27
C ILE A 188 22.78 -11.32 -13.96
N GLU A 189 21.80 -12.22 -14.05
CA GLU A 189 22.00 -13.66 -13.84
C GLU A 189 23.03 -14.23 -14.84
N ARG A 190 22.90 -13.89 -16.13
CA ARG A 190 23.85 -14.31 -17.17
C ARG A 190 25.25 -13.76 -16.98
N LEU A 191 25.38 -12.48 -16.58
CA LEU A 191 26.68 -11.89 -16.23
C LEU A 191 27.29 -12.61 -15.01
N THR A 192 26.47 -12.91 -14.01
CA THR A 192 26.89 -13.66 -12.82
C THR A 192 27.38 -15.06 -13.19
N ALA A 193 26.63 -15.78 -14.02
CA ALA A 193 27.02 -17.10 -14.52
C ALA A 193 28.32 -17.04 -15.35
N LEU A 194 28.51 -16.01 -16.18
CA LEU A 194 29.75 -15.81 -16.94
C LEU A 194 30.95 -15.57 -16.03
N ARG A 195 30.80 -14.73 -15.00
CA ARG A 195 31.84 -14.51 -13.97
C ARG A 195 32.16 -15.80 -13.23
N ASP A 196 31.15 -16.54 -12.81
CA ASP A 196 31.33 -17.77 -12.04
C ASP A 196 31.98 -18.86 -12.89
N GLN A 197 31.61 -18.94 -14.17
CA GLN A 197 32.31 -19.78 -15.14
C GLN A 197 33.78 -19.36 -15.25
N LEU A 198 34.10 -18.07 -15.41
CA LEU A 198 35.51 -17.62 -15.50
C LEU A 198 36.32 -17.97 -14.25
N ARG A 199 35.72 -17.91 -13.06
CA ARG A 199 36.38 -18.25 -11.79
C ARG A 199 36.51 -19.75 -11.57
N GLN A 200 35.72 -20.56 -12.27
CA GLN A 200 35.75 -22.00 -12.11
C GLN A 200 37.08 -22.59 -12.59
N GLN A 201 37.76 -23.29 -11.69
CA GLN A 201 39.02 -23.96 -11.96
C GLN A 201 38.86 -25.47 -11.73
N TYR A 202 39.29 -26.29 -12.70
CA TYR A 202 39.34 -27.73 -12.52
C TYR A 202 40.33 -28.39 -13.49
N SER A 203 40.77 -29.60 -13.13
CA SER A 203 41.50 -30.49 -14.02
C SER A 203 40.58 -31.59 -14.53
N LEU A 204 40.64 -31.85 -15.83
CA LEU A 204 39.90 -32.93 -16.47
C LEU A 204 40.78 -34.17 -16.50
N ARG A 205 40.35 -35.25 -15.82
CA ARG A 205 41.15 -36.47 -15.72
C ARG A 205 40.40 -37.71 -16.18
N VAL A 206 41.11 -38.65 -16.77
CA VAL A 206 40.59 -39.98 -17.10
C VAL A 206 40.28 -40.72 -15.80
N VAL A 207 39.05 -41.22 -15.69
CA VAL A 207 38.61 -41.97 -14.52
C VAL A 207 39.35 -43.29 -14.46
N ASN A 208 40.09 -43.53 -13.39
CA ASN A 208 40.77 -44.81 -13.14
C ASN A 208 40.43 -45.36 -11.75
N ARG A 209 39.29 -46.06 -11.64
CA ARG A 209 38.84 -46.71 -10.40
C ARG A 209 38.07 -48.00 -10.71
N GLU A 210 37.99 -48.89 -9.73
CA GLU A 210 37.29 -50.17 -9.87
C GLU A 210 35.79 -49.97 -10.16
N GLY A 211 35.23 -50.80 -11.03
CA GLY A 211 33.82 -50.75 -11.41
C GLY A 211 33.43 -49.65 -12.40
N VAL A 212 34.37 -48.80 -12.85
CA VAL A 212 34.13 -47.75 -13.84
C VAL A 212 35.02 -47.94 -15.07
N GLN A 213 34.41 -47.90 -16.25
CA GLN A 213 35.16 -47.93 -17.51
C GLN A 213 35.91 -46.62 -17.72
N SER A 214 37.17 -46.69 -18.15
CA SER A 214 38.00 -45.50 -18.45
C SER A 214 37.86 -45.03 -19.90
N GLY A 215 37.22 -45.83 -20.74
CA GLY A 215 36.95 -45.55 -22.14
C GLY A 215 36.10 -46.65 -22.75
N PHE A 216 35.43 -46.30 -23.84
CA PHE A 216 34.60 -47.20 -24.63
C PHE A 216 34.54 -46.70 -26.07
N TRP A 217 33.98 -47.52 -26.95
CA TRP A 217 33.70 -47.14 -28.33
C TRP A 217 32.29 -47.57 -28.69
N THR A 218 31.66 -46.81 -29.57
CA THR A 218 30.29 -47.07 -30.06
C THR A 218 30.17 -46.66 -31.53
N PHE A 219 29.10 -47.10 -32.18
CA PHE A 219 28.75 -46.68 -33.53
C PHE A 219 27.62 -45.65 -33.46
N PRO A 220 27.73 -44.47 -34.10
CA PRO A 220 26.64 -43.51 -34.12
C PRO A 220 25.42 -44.07 -34.85
N GLU A 221 24.22 -43.78 -34.34
CA GLU A 221 22.95 -44.28 -34.91
C GLU A 221 22.75 -43.88 -36.38
N VAL A 222 23.25 -42.70 -36.76
CA VAL A 222 23.08 -42.12 -38.10
C VAL A 222 24.10 -42.67 -39.09
N ASN A 223 25.31 -43.02 -38.64
CA ASN A 223 26.37 -43.54 -39.49
C ASN A 223 27.05 -44.72 -38.80
N THR A 224 26.47 -45.90 -38.99
CA THR A 224 26.96 -47.14 -38.38
C THR A 224 28.31 -47.60 -38.92
N ASP A 225 28.82 -47.02 -40.01
CA ASP A 225 30.12 -47.35 -40.58
C ASP A 225 31.27 -46.61 -39.89
N ALA A 226 30.97 -45.64 -39.02
CA ALA A 226 31.95 -44.89 -38.25
C ALA A 226 32.07 -45.43 -36.82
N THR A 227 33.30 -45.57 -36.31
CA THR A 227 33.56 -45.88 -34.89
C THR A 227 33.90 -44.60 -34.14
N ASN A 228 33.13 -44.32 -33.08
CA ASN A 228 33.43 -43.22 -32.15
C ASN A 228 34.14 -43.78 -30.92
N TYR A 229 35.30 -43.20 -30.60
CA TYR A 229 36.08 -43.55 -29.43
C TYR A 229 35.93 -42.49 -28.35
N TYR A 230 35.68 -42.93 -27.12
CA TYR A 230 35.49 -42.08 -25.95
C TYR A 230 36.41 -42.50 -24.81
N ILE A 231 36.93 -41.50 -24.10
CA ILE A 231 37.57 -41.68 -22.79
C ILE A 231 36.65 -41.10 -21.72
N VAL A 232 36.46 -41.84 -20.64
CA VAL A 232 35.61 -41.41 -19.52
C VAL A 232 36.42 -40.50 -18.62
N VAL A 233 35.92 -39.29 -18.41
CA VAL A 233 36.60 -38.25 -17.65
C VAL A 233 35.74 -37.73 -16.51
N GLU A 234 36.42 -37.14 -15.54
CA GLU A 234 35.82 -36.38 -14.44
C GLU A 234 36.54 -35.03 -14.29
N ALA A 235 35.81 -34.01 -13.87
CA ALA A 235 36.41 -32.73 -13.48
C ALA A 235 36.70 -32.74 -11.99
N LEU A 236 37.95 -32.44 -11.62
CA LEU A 236 38.39 -32.31 -10.24
C LEU A 236 38.77 -30.87 -9.94
N ASP A 237 38.23 -30.31 -8.86
CA ASP A 237 38.62 -29.00 -8.34
C ASP A 237 40.07 -28.98 -7.82
N PRO A 238 40.63 -27.82 -7.41
CA PRO A 238 41.99 -27.74 -6.85
C PRO A 238 42.22 -28.58 -5.59
N ASP A 239 41.15 -28.89 -4.85
CA ASP A 239 41.18 -29.72 -3.63
C ASP A 239 41.07 -31.23 -3.94
N GLY A 240 40.77 -31.59 -5.20
CA GLY A 240 40.62 -32.96 -5.67
C GLY A 240 39.21 -33.52 -5.59
N HIS A 241 38.19 -32.70 -5.32
CA HIS A 241 36.80 -33.13 -5.31
C HIS A 241 36.20 -33.16 -6.71
N ALA A 242 35.39 -34.17 -7.00
CA ALA A 242 34.70 -34.30 -8.26
C ALA A 242 33.58 -33.25 -8.39
N LEU A 243 33.59 -32.52 -9.49
CA LEU A 243 32.57 -31.53 -9.86
C LEU A 243 31.49 -32.17 -10.73
N SER A 244 30.25 -31.72 -10.56
CA SER A 244 29.16 -32.02 -11.50
C SER A 244 29.00 -30.85 -12.46
N LEU A 245 29.14 -31.11 -13.75
CA LEU A 245 29.13 -30.08 -14.79
C LEU A 245 27.96 -30.32 -15.77
N PRO A 246 27.37 -29.25 -16.33
CA PRO A 246 26.40 -29.38 -17.41
C PRO A 246 27.14 -29.75 -18.71
N ILE A 247 26.89 -30.96 -19.20
CA ILE A 247 27.52 -31.50 -20.42
C ILE A 247 26.45 -31.74 -21.48
N LEU A 248 26.67 -31.18 -22.68
CA LEU A 248 25.83 -31.47 -23.84
C LEU A 248 26.16 -32.86 -24.38
N ASN A 249 25.16 -33.74 -24.41
CA ASN A 249 25.28 -35.06 -25.00
C ASN A 249 25.11 -34.96 -26.54
N GLU A 250 26.10 -35.44 -27.30
CA GLU A 250 26.11 -35.36 -28.76
C GLU A 250 25.12 -36.33 -29.44
N GLU A 251 24.68 -37.38 -28.74
CA GLU A 251 23.72 -38.36 -29.24
C GLU A 251 22.27 -37.91 -29.02
N SER A 252 21.95 -37.37 -27.83
CA SER A 252 20.59 -36.91 -27.52
C SER A 252 20.34 -35.43 -27.82
N GLY A 253 21.39 -34.60 -27.85
CA GLY A 253 21.29 -33.15 -27.93
C GLY A 253 20.84 -32.48 -26.63
N GLU A 254 20.71 -33.23 -25.54
CA GLU A 254 20.31 -32.71 -24.23
C GLU A 254 21.53 -32.36 -23.36
N THR A 255 21.42 -31.32 -22.52
CA THR A 255 22.43 -30.99 -21.52
C THR A 255 22.10 -31.65 -20.19
N GLU A 256 22.98 -32.50 -19.70
CA GLU A 256 22.81 -33.21 -18.42
C GLU A 256 23.92 -32.81 -17.44
N THR A 257 23.55 -32.62 -16.17
CA THR A 257 24.51 -32.36 -15.09
C THR A 257 25.06 -33.67 -14.57
N VAL A 258 26.32 -33.98 -14.89
CA VAL A 258 26.97 -35.25 -14.56
C VAL A 258 28.35 -35.04 -13.94
N SER A 259 28.78 -35.99 -13.11
CA SER A 259 30.13 -36.01 -12.52
C SER A 259 31.17 -36.73 -13.38
N MET A 260 30.71 -37.55 -14.32
CA MET A 260 31.54 -38.28 -15.28
C MET A 260 30.87 -38.26 -16.65
N TRP A 261 31.66 -38.14 -17.71
CA TRP A 261 31.18 -38.19 -19.08
C TRP A 261 32.25 -38.75 -20.01
N GLY A 262 31.85 -39.26 -21.17
CA GLY A 262 32.76 -39.63 -22.24
C GLY A 262 33.16 -38.41 -23.06
N VAL A 263 34.45 -38.18 -23.27
CA VAL A 263 34.98 -37.20 -24.21
C VAL A 263 35.44 -37.92 -25.47
N ARG A 264 34.98 -37.45 -26.62
CA ARG A 264 35.32 -38.03 -27.91
C ARG A 264 36.76 -37.71 -28.29
N VAL A 265 37.52 -38.76 -28.60
CA VAL A 265 38.94 -38.67 -28.94
C VAL A 265 39.25 -39.43 -30.23
N PRO A 266 40.37 -39.12 -30.91
CA PRO A 266 40.87 -39.97 -31.98
C PRO A 266 41.21 -41.37 -31.48
N GLU A 267 41.11 -42.37 -32.38
CA GLU A 267 41.48 -43.76 -32.09
C GLU A 267 42.89 -43.86 -31.49
N THR A 268 43.84 -43.08 -31.99
CA THR A 268 45.23 -43.07 -31.50
C THR A 268 45.33 -42.71 -30.02
N VAL A 269 44.50 -41.79 -29.54
CA VAL A 269 44.47 -41.39 -28.12
C VAL A 269 43.80 -42.47 -27.29
N TYR A 270 42.67 -43.00 -27.76
CA TYR A 270 41.97 -44.10 -27.10
C TYR A 270 42.85 -45.34 -26.94
N SER A 271 43.51 -45.77 -28.02
CA SER A 271 44.41 -46.93 -28.00
C SER A 271 45.61 -46.70 -27.08
N ALA A 272 46.15 -45.48 -27.01
CA ALA A 272 47.24 -45.16 -26.09
C ALA A 272 46.79 -45.30 -24.62
N VAL A 273 45.63 -44.73 -24.24
CA VAL A 273 45.08 -44.85 -22.89
C VAL A 273 44.73 -46.30 -22.55
N ALA A 274 44.17 -47.04 -23.50
CA ALA A 274 43.83 -48.45 -23.31
C ALA A 274 45.08 -49.32 -23.12
N ALA A 275 46.14 -49.10 -23.91
CA ALA A 275 47.40 -49.83 -23.79
C ALA A 275 48.08 -49.55 -22.45
N ASP A 276 48.11 -48.29 -22.02
CA ASP A 276 48.68 -47.86 -20.72
C ASP A 276 47.98 -48.58 -19.56
N LYS A 277 46.64 -48.54 -19.53
CA LYS A 277 45.86 -49.23 -18.50
C LYS A 277 46.04 -50.76 -18.51
N GLN A 278 46.27 -51.37 -19.67
CA GLN A 278 46.45 -52.82 -19.79
C GLN A 278 47.84 -53.30 -19.32
N ASP A 279 48.84 -52.41 -19.28
CA ASP A 279 50.20 -52.75 -18.88
C ASP A 279 50.29 -53.04 -17.38
N ASP A 280 49.87 -52.09 -16.54
CA ASP A 280 49.98 -52.19 -15.08
C ASP A 280 48.71 -51.77 -14.31
N GLY A 281 47.61 -51.47 -15.02
CA GLY A 281 46.35 -50.98 -14.42
C GLY A 281 46.34 -49.49 -14.10
N ILE A 282 47.44 -48.78 -14.34
CA ILE A 282 47.60 -47.35 -14.08
C ILE A 282 47.48 -46.60 -15.42
N ILE A 283 46.98 -45.37 -15.35
CA ILE A 283 46.96 -44.45 -16.48
C ILE A 283 47.89 -43.30 -16.13
N GLN A 284 49.10 -43.32 -16.68
CA GLN A 284 50.18 -42.37 -16.45
C GLN A 284 49.78 -41.00 -17.03
N GLY A 285 49.18 -41.00 -18.22
CA GLY A 285 48.71 -39.83 -18.95
C GLY A 285 47.27 -39.44 -18.65
N ASN A 286 46.83 -39.54 -17.39
CA ASN A 286 45.41 -39.35 -17.05
C ASN A 286 44.91 -37.90 -17.12
N LEU A 287 45.77 -36.90 -17.31
CA LEU A 287 45.35 -35.50 -17.42
C LEU A 287 44.96 -35.16 -18.86
N VAL A 288 43.66 -34.99 -19.09
CA VAL A 288 43.08 -34.70 -20.41
C VAL A 288 43.15 -33.21 -20.73
N GLY A 289 42.93 -32.36 -19.74
CA GLY A 289 42.94 -30.91 -19.90
C GLY A 289 42.81 -30.17 -18.58
N ARG A 290 42.90 -28.84 -18.65
CA ARG A 290 42.72 -27.97 -17.48
C ARG A 290 41.86 -26.78 -17.85
N LYS A 291 40.91 -26.45 -16.98
CA LYS A 291 40.23 -25.17 -16.98
C LYS A 291 40.88 -24.29 -15.90
N SER A 292 41.52 -23.21 -16.33
CA SER A 292 42.15 -22.22 -15.46
C SER A 292 41.22 -21.03 -15.23
N ASP A 293 41.46 -20.27 -14.17
CA ASP A 293 40.75 -19.03 -13.90
C ASP A 293 40.96 -18.00 -15.04
N GLY A 294 39.91 -17.24 -15.33
CA GLY A 294 39.89 -16.25 -16.40
C GLY A 294 39.76 -16.83 -17.81
N PHE A 295 39.69 -18.15 -17.97
CA PHE A 295 39.40 -18.84 -19.24
C PHE A 295 38.01 -19.46 -19.23
N LEU A 296 37.33 -19.42 -20.38
CA LEU A 296 35.99 -19.99 -20.55
C LEU A 296 36.03 -21.49 -20.80
N ASP A 297 37.00 -21.93 -21.60
CA ASP A 297 37.10 -23.29 -22.11
C ASP A 297 38.23 -24.06 -21.45
N VAL A 298 38.15 -25.39 -21.54
CA VAL A 298 39.22 -26.30 -21.12
C VAL A 298 40.36 -26.24 -22.13
N GLU A 299 41.58 -26.00 -21.64
CA GLU A 299 42.79 -26.23 -22.43
C GLU A 299 43.10 -27.73 -22.44
N TYR A 300 42.90 -28.37 -23.60
CA TYR A 300 43.16 -29.80 -23.77
C TYR A 300 44.65 -30.07 -24.00
N LEU A 301 45.20 -31.03 -23.25
CA LEU A 301 46.59 -31.47 -23.35
C LEU A 301 46.77 -32.66 -24.31
N MET A 302 45.66 -33.18 -24.83
CA MET A 302 45.60 -34.23 -25.84
C MET A 302 44.54 -33.90 -26.90
N PRO A 303 44.65 -34.44 -28.12
CA PRO A 303 43.66 -34.20 -29.16
C PRO A 303 42.27 -34.70 -28.75
N VAL A 304 41.27 -33.83 -28.85
CA VAL A 304 39.84 -34.15 -28.67
C VAL A 304 39.06 -33.76 -29.91
N MET A 305 37.94 -34.44 -30.16
CA MET A 305 37.08 -34.23 -31.34
C MET A 305 35.88 -33.32 -31.06
N GLY A 306 35.76 -32.78 -29.85
CA GLY A 306 34.71 -31.82 -29.44
C GLY A 306 33.33 -32.43 -29.11
N GLY A 307 33.17 -33.75 -29.25
CA GLY A 307 31.96 -34.48 -28.86
C GLY A 307 32.02 -35.00 -27.41
N ALA A 308 30.87 -35.12 -26.76
CA ALA A 308 30.74 -35.68 -25.42
C ALA A 308 29.45 -36.49 -25.27
N VAL A 309 29.48 -37.50 -24.42
CA VAL A 309 28.32 -38.36 -24.09
C VAL A 309 28.21 -38.56 -22.59
N THR A 310 26.98 -38.58 -22.09
CA THR A 310 26.70 -38.61 -20.64
C THR A 310 26.27 -39.99 -20.15
N ARG A 311 26.04 -40.94 -21.07
CA ARG A 311 25.56 -42.30 -20.80
C ARG A 311 26.24 -43.29 -21.76
N TRP A 312 26.56 -44.49 -21.27
CA TRP A 312 27.17 -45.58 -22.03
C TRP A 312 26.90 -46.93 -21.34
#